data_AF-A0A8D8EXN2-F1
#
_entry.id   AF-A0A8D8EXN2-F1
#
_cell.length_a   1.000
_cell.length_b   1.000
_cell.length_c   1.000
_cell.angle_alpha   90.00
_cell.angle_beta   90.00
_cell.angle_gamma   90.00
#
_symmetry.space_group_name_H-M   'P 1'
#
loop_
_entity.id
_entity.type
_entity.pdbx_description
1 polymer ?
#
loop_
_entity_poly.entity_id
_entity_poly.type
_entity_poly.pdbx_seq_one_letter_code
_entity_poly.pdbx_strand_id
1 'polypeptide(L)'
;KTLCGTPNYIAPEILNKKGHSYEVDIWSIGCVMYTLLVGQPPFETKSLKDTYTKIRKCDYRIPTTLRSTAAEMICSMLQSDPIKRPNVTSLFDFEFITGSYIPSSLPISCLTMAPRADQLENADRMGRKPLSEVNDDTRFESSFLKNNLHDAITASGTMSRHNEGYRTDIENLYKELSKLIASKPPKLAVNLDDENTDPAVQPLFWVSKWVDYSDKYGFGYQLCDEGMGVMFNDTTKLIMLANGLNVHFIDKEGTETYMDIHNYPPQMEKKMKLLSYFKRYMTEHLVKAGAAAVNVESDQLSRIPHLHTWFRTMCAVVMHLTNGTVQLNFSDHQKIILCPLMRAVTLMDSNKHFRTYRFSTIQEQGCSSDLYQKIRYAHEKLKKLLEKLT
;
A
#
# COMPACT_ATOMS: atom_id res chain seq x y z
N LYS A 1 0.39 -38.92 30.27
CA LYS A 1 1.02 -37.66 29.78
C LYS A 1 0.84 -37.58 28.28
N THR A 2 -0.05 -36.69 27.82
CA THR A 2 -0.33 -36.45 26.40
C THR A 2 0.66 -35.43 25.86
N LEU A 3 1.22 -35.67 24.67
CA LEU A 3 2.09 -34.71 23.99
C LEU A 3 1.18 -33.66 23.32
N CYS A 4 1.17 -32.44 23.83
CA CYS A 4 0.40 -31.32 23.27
C CYS A 4 1.37 -30.29 22.69
N GLY A 5 1.05 -29.75 21.50
CA GLY A 5 1.84 -28.71 20.84
C GLY A 5 1.71 -28.79 19.31
N THR A 6 1.94 -27.66 18.63
CA THR A 6 1.97 -27.62 17.17
C THR A 6 3.32 -28.19 16.68
N PRO A 7 3.34 -29.31 15.93
CA PRO A 7 4.54 -30.10 15.69
C PRO A 7 5.78 -29.33 15.21
N ASN A 8 5.59 -28.29 14.40
CA ASN A 8 6.67 -27.49 13.81
C ASN A 8 7.41 -26.56 14.79
N TYR A 9 6.89 -26.39 16.02
CA TYR A 9 7.45 -25.48 17.03
C TYR A 9 7.87 -26.21 18.31
N ILE A 10 7.72 -27.54 18.39
CA ILE A 10 8.03 -28.31 19.60
C ILE A 10 9.55 -28.48 19.74
N ALA A 11 10.07 -28.21 20.95
CA ALA A 11 11.48 -28.40 21.28
C ALA A 11 11.86 -29.89 21.48
N PRO A 12 13.13 -30.29 21.22
CA PRO A 12 13.58 -31.69 21.29
C PRO A 12 13.37 -32.37 22.66
N GLU A 13 13.57 -31.64 23.74
CA GLU A 13 13.42 -32.10 25.13
C GLU A 13 11.98 -32.49 25.49
N ILE A 14 10.99 -31.81 24.89
CA ILE A 14 9.57 -32.14 25.03
C ILE A 14 9.29 -33.49 24.34
N LEU A 15 9.81 -33.70 23.13
CA LEU A 15 9.68 -34.97 22.39
C LEU A 15 10.37 -36.14 23.10
N ASN A 16 11.44 -35.85 23.84
CA ASN A 16 12.20 -36.83 24.60
C ASN A 16 11.67 -37.03 26.03
N LYS A 17 10.60 -36.31 26.42
CA LYS A 17 9.99 -36.37 27.75
C LYS A 17 10.98 -36.10 28.89
N LYS A 18 12.00 -35.28 28.65
CA LYS A 18 13.09 -34.95 29.61
C LYS A 18 12.73 -33.83 30.60
N GLY A 19 11.46 -33.44 30.66
CA GLY A 19 11.06 -32.18 31.29
C GLY A 19 11.32 -30.98 30.36
N HIS A 20 10.84 -29.81 30.76
CA HIS A 20 11.07 -28.56 30.06
C HIS A 20 10.97 -27.39 31.04
N SER A 21 11.62 -26.28 30.70
CA SER A 21 11.46 -24.98 31.35
C SER A 21 11.38 -23.90 30.26
N TYR A 22 11.71 -22.65 30.58
CA TYR A 22 11.51 -21.47 29.72
C TYR A 22 12.26 -21.55 28.37
N GLU A 23 13.30 -22.38 28.25
CA GLU A 23 14.14 -22.49 27.05
C GLU A 23 13.38 -23.06 25.84
N VAL A 24 12.25 -23.74 26.06
CA VAL A 24 11.38 -24.22 24.97
C VAL A 24 10.73 -23.06 24.21
N ASP A 25 10.52 -21.92 24.86
CA ASP A 25 9.98 -20.73 24.23
C ASP A 25 11.03 -20.09 23.31
N ILE A 26 12.31 -20.10 23.71
CA ILE A 26 13.42 -19.64 22.87
C ILE A 26 13.54 -20.49 21.59
N TRP A 27 13.39 -21.82 21.70
CA TRP A 27 13.31 -22.69 20.54
C TRP A 27 12.12 -22.34 19.64
N SER A 28 10.94 -22.14 20.22
CA SER A 28 9.73 -21.79 19.48
C SER A 28 9.88 -20.46 18.74
N ILE A 29 10.47 -19.45 19.39
CA ILE A 29 10.82 -18.15 18.78
C ILE A 29 11.80 -18.37 17.62
N GLY A 30 12.81 -19.22 17.78
CA GLY A 30 13.72 -19.60 16.69
C GLY A 30 13.02 -20.22 15.49
N CYS A 31 12.05 -21.12 15.72
CA CYS A 31 11.23 -21.68 14.65
C CYS A 31 10.37 -20.62 13.96
N VAL A 32 9.77 -19.69 14.71
CA VAL A 32 8.97 -18.58 14.16
C VAL A 32 9.85 -17.64 13.34
N MET A 33 11.01 -17.22 13.87
CA MET A 33 11.96 -16.37 13.17
C MET A 33 12.44 -17.00 11.87
N TYR A 34 12.82 -18.28 11.90
CA TYR A 34 13.18 -19.01 10.68
C TYR A 34 12.03 -19.02 9.68
N THR A 35 10.79 -19.28 10.13
CA THR A 35 9.62 -19.34 9.26
C THR A 35 9.33 -17.99 8.60
N LEU A 36 9.43 -16.88 9.36
CA LEU A 36 9.22 -15.53 8.83
C LEU A 36 10.26 -15.14 7.77
N LEU A 37 11.52 -15.57 7.95
CA LEU A 37 12.62 -15.17 7.07
C LEU A 37 12.83 -16.12 5.88
N VAL A 38 12.50 -17.39 6.03
CA VAL A 38 12.70 -18.44 5.01
C VAL A 38 11.39 -18.81 4.29
N GLY A 39 10.24 -18.47 4.87
CA GLY A 39 8.91 -18.75 4.32
C GLY A 39 8.36 -20.15 4.60
N GLN A 40 9.11 -20.99 5.32
CA GLN A 40 8.70 -22.35 5.72
C GLN A 40 9.33 -22.73 7.07
N PRO A 41 8.74 -23.64 7.87
CA PRO A 41 9.31 -24.05 9.15
C PRO A 41 10.61 -24.86 8.99
N PRO A 42 11.55 -24.77 9.96
CA PRO A 42 12.90 -25.35 9.83
C PRO A 42 12.91 -26.88 9.73
N PHE A 43 11.96 -27.55 10.37
CA PHE A 43 11.90 -29.01 10.48
C PHE A 43 10.74 -29.64 9.71
N GLU A 44 9.98 -28.86 8.93
CA GLU A 44 8.79 -29.36 8.25
C GLU A 44 9.14 -30.45 7.22
N THR A 45 8.30 -31.48 7.19
CA THR A 45 8.39 -32.60 6.25
C THR A 45 6.99 -33.11 5.93
N LYS A 46 6.87 -34.06 5.00
CA LYS A 46 5.60 -34.69 4.64
C LYS A 46 5.03 -35.62 5.72
N SER A 47 5.80 -35.95 6.76
CA SER A 47 5.43 -36.93 7.78
C SER A 47 5.81 -36.43 9.17
N LEU A 48 4.86 -36.45 10.10
CA LEU A 48 5.12 -36.05 11.49
C LEU A 48 6.28 -36.83 12.13
N LYS A 49 6.42 -38.12 11.77
CA LYS A 49 7.52 -38.96 12.25
C LYS A 49 8.89 -38.42 11.79
N ASP A 50 8.97 -37.95 10.55
CA ASP A 50 10.22 -37.42 9.98
C ASP A 50 10.51 -36.03 10.54
N THR A 51 9.48 -35.19 10.71
CA THR A 51 9.57 -33.91 11.41
C THR A 51 10.14 -34.08 12.82
N TYR A 52 9.59 -35.02 13.61
CA TYR A 52 10.11 -35.31 14.95
C TYR A 52 11.54 -35.87 14.93
N THR A 53 11.89 -36.64 13.89
CA THR A 53 13.26 -37.14 13.72
C THR A 53 14.24 -36.00 13.45
N LYS A 54 13.87 -35.04 12.60
CA LYS A 54 14.66 -33.83 12.35
C LYS A 54 14.80 -32.95 13.58
N ILE A 55 13.71 -32.70 14.31
CA ILE A 55 13.74 -31.93 15.56
C ILE A 55 14.72 -32.57 16.56
N ARG A 56 14.62 -33.89 16.78
CA ARG A 56 15.52 -34.61 17.71
C ARG A 56 16.99 -34.52 17.32
N LYS A 57 17.28 -34.46 16.01
CA LYS A 57 18.65 -34.32 15.47
C LYS A 57 19.09 -32.85 15.34
N CYS A 58 18.19 -31.90 15.55
CA CYS A 58 18.32 -30.50 15.16
C CYS A 58 18.84 -30.36 13.71
N ASP A 59 18.18 -31.08 12.79
CA ASP A 59 18.55 -31.11 11.38
C ASP A 59 17.67 -30.13 10.57
N TYR A 60 18.22 -28.94 10.33
CA TYR A 60 17.67 -27.90 9.47
C TYR A 60 18.80 -27.23 8.68
N ARG A 61 18.46 -26.44 7.65
CA ARG A 61 19.44 -25.77 6.79
C ARG A 61 19.23 -24.27 6.80
N ILE A 62 20.30 -23.50 6.97
CA ILE A 62 20.27 -22.05 6.75
C ILE A 62 20.45 -21.76 5.26
N PRO A 63 19.50 -21.07 4.59
CA PRO A 63 19.68 -20.64 3.22
C PRO A 63 20.83 -19.62 3.09
N THR A 64 21.61 -19.71 2.00
CA THR A 64 22.71 -18.77 1.72
C THR A 64 22.23 -17.34 1.42
N THR A 65 20.93 -17.18 1.13
CA THR A 65 20.29 -15.88 0.90
C THR A 65 19.98 -15.13 2.20
N LEU A 66 20.08 -15.79 3.36
CA LEU A 66 19.79 -15.18 4.65
C LEU A 66 20.98 -14.35 5.14
N ARG A 67 20.71 -13.16 5.70
CA ARG A 67 21.77 -12.32 6.31
C ARG A 67 22.49 -13.09 7.43
N SER A 68 23.80 -12.90 7.54
CA SER A 68 24.64 -13.58 8.54
C SER A 68 24.17 -13.31 9.98
N THR A 69 23.79 -12.08 10.29
CA THR A 69 23.29 -11.67 11.62
C THR A 69 22.01 -12.41 12.00
N ALA A 70 21.09 -12.59 11.04
CA ALA A 70 19.87 -13.37 11.24
C ALA A 70 20.16 -14.86 11.42
N ALA A 71 21.07 -15.40 10.59
CA ALA A 71 21.48 -16.79 10.66
C ALA A 71 22.13 -17.15 12.02
N GLU A 72 23.00 -16.28 12.53
CA GLU A 72 23.63 -16.42 13.84
C GLU A 72 22.59 -16.49 14.97
N MET A 73 21.63 -15.57 14.96
CA MET A 73 20.55 -15.53 15.95
C MET A 73 19.64 -16.77 15.87
N ILE A 74 19.32 -17.27 14.68
CA ILE A 74 18.57 -18.52 14.52
C ILE A 74 19.36 -19.70 15.08
N CYS A 75 20.65 -19.79 14.76
CA CYS A 75 21.52 -20.88 15.21
C CYS A 75 21.69 -20.88 16.73
N SER A 76 21.73 -19.72 17.39
CA SER A 76 21.82 -19.65 18.86
C SER A 76 20.53 -20.14 19.54
N MET A 77 19.36 -19.86 18.96
CA MET A 77 18.06 -20.29 19.49
C MET A 77 17.75 -21.77 19.21
N LEU A 78 18.09 -22.27 18.02
CA LEU A 78 17.80 -23.65 17.59
C LEU A 78 18.91 -24.62 18.01
N GLN A 79 19.15 -24.74 19.32
CA GLN A 79 20.09 -25.69 19.91
C GLN A 79 19.38 -26.91 20.49
N SER A 80 19.92 -28.11 20.24
CA SER A 80 19.41 -29.36 20.82
C SER A 80 19.48 -29.38 22.35
N ASP A 81 20.51 -28.74 22.90
CA ASP A 81 20.73 -28.59 24.33
C ASP A 81 20.10 -27.28 24.81
N PRO A 82 19.07 -27.32 25.69
CA PRO A 82 18.38 -26.12 26.16
C PRO A 82 19.31 -25.12 26.84
N ILE A 83 20.35 -25.59 27.54
CA ILE A 83 21.29 -24.73 28.29
C ILE A 83 22.15 -23.86 27.37
N LYS A 84 22.32 -24.27 26.11
CA LYS A 84 23.06 -23.51 25.10
C LYS A 84 22.24 -22.40 24.46
N ARG A 85 20.92 -22.37 24.69
CA ARG A 85 20.04 -21.33 24.16
C ARG A 85 20.22 -20.06 25.01
N PRO A 86 20.28 -18.87 24.40
CA PRO A 86 20.27 -17.61 25.14
C PRO A 86 18.94 -17.44 25.88
N ASN A 87 18.94 -16.67 26.97
CA ASN A 87 17.69 -16.22 27.58
C ASN A 87 17.05 -15.10 26.73
N VAL A 88 15.79 -14.78 27.00
CA VAL A 88 15.04 -13.78 26.23
C VAL A 88 15.68 -12.39 26.25
N THR A 89 16.30 -11.98 27.36
CA THR A 89 16.95 -10.68 27.48
C THR A 89 18.15 -10.60 26.54
N SER A 90 18.96 -11.66 26.49
CA SER A 90 20.11 -11.77 25.59
C SER A 90 19.73 -11.79 24.11
N LEU A 91 18.47 -12.10 23.76
CA LEU A 91 18.01 -12.02 22.37
C LEU A 91 17.97 -10.58 21.85
N PHE A 92 17.73 -9.60 22.73
CA PHE A 92 17.70 -8.18 22.35
C PHE A 92 19.09 -7.61 22.03
N ASP A 93 20.16 -8.31 22.41
CA ASP A 93 21.53 -7.87 22.17
C ASP A 93 22.08 -8.31 20.80
N PHE A 94 21.38 -9.20 20.07
CA PHE A 94 21.84 -9.65 18.75
C PHE A 94 21.82 -8.52 17.73
N GLU A 95 22.86 -8.45 16.89
CA GLU A 95 23.00 -7.45 15.81
C GLU A 95 21.81 -7.47 14.85
N PHE A 96 21.14 -8.61 14.67
CA PHE A 96 19.92 -8.68 13.87
C PHE A 96 18.78 -7.80 14.41
N ILE A 97 18.68 -7.67 15.73
CA ILE A 97 17.66 -6.86 16.42
C ILE A 97 18.15 -5.42 16.60
N THR A 98 19.42 -5.23 16.97
CA THR A 98 19.97 -3.90 17.27
C THR A 98 20.46 -3.13 16.04
N GLY A 99 20.87 -3.84 14.99
CA GLY A 99 21.44 -3.28 13.77
C GLY A 99 20.41 -2.83 12.74
N SER A 100 19.13 -2.75 13.10
CA SER A 100 18.07 -2.26 12.22
C SER A 100 17.06 -1.45 13.00
N TYR A 101 16.50 -0.42 12.36
CA TYR A 101 15.46 0.40 12.97
C TYR A 101 14.21 -0.45 13.26
N ILE A 102 13.81 -0.51 14.53
CA ILE A 102 12.55 -1.13 14.96
C ILE A 102 11.58 0.02 15.27
N PRO A 103 10.46 0.14 14.55
CA PRO A 103 9.48 1.17 14.85
C PRO A 103 8.82 0.92 16.20
N SER A 104 8.61 1.98 16.98
CA SER A 104 7.96 1.91 18.31
C SER A 104 6.49 1.53 18.25
N SER A 105 5.87 1.68 17.08
CA SER A 105 4.53 1.21 16.75
C SER A 105 4.47 0.79 15.29
N LEU A 106 3.60 -0.18 14.96
CA LEU A 106 3.32 -0.47 13.56
C LEU A 106 2.60 0.74 12.95
N PRO A 107 3.03 1.20 11.77
CA PRO A 107 2.36 2.31 11.13
C PRO A 107 0.96 1.95 10.66
N ILE A 108 0.05 2.93 10.62
CA ILE A 108 -1.36 2.73 10.23
C ILE A 108 -1.46 2.19 8.79
N SER A 109 -0.52 2.57 7.94
CA SER A 109 -0.34 2.04 6.61
C SER A 109 -0.22 0.51 6.54
N CYS A 110 0.28 -0.18 7.58
CA CYS A 110 0.36 -1.64 7.61
C CYS A 110 -1.02 -2.31 7.47
N LEU A 111 -2.10 -1.58 7.76
CA LEU A 111 -3.47 -2.04 7.55
C LEU A 111 -3.89 -2.02 6.08
N THR A 112 -3.18 -1.25 5.25
CA THR A 112 -3.59 -0.95 3.87
C THR A 112 -2.52 -1.21 2.82
N MET A 113 -1.27 -1.46 3.22
CA MET A 113 -0.11 -1.51 2.34
C MET A 113 0.95 -2.46 2.89
N ALA A 114 1.62 -3.21 2.00
CA ALA A 114 2.78 -4.01 2.38
C ALA A 114 4.00 -3.09 2.67
N PRO A 115 4.75 -3.31 3.77
CA PRO A 115 5.96 -2.55 4.06
C PRO A 115 7.05 -2.85 3.02
N ARG A 116 7.91 -1.88 2.71
CA ARG A 116 9.06 -2.10 1.83
C ARG A 116 10.33 -2.31 2.64
N ALA A 117 11.03 -3.41 2.37
CA ALA A 117 12.30 -3.74 3.03
C ALA A 117 13.50 -2.88 2.57
N ASP A 118 13.39 -2.22 1.41
CA ASP A 118 14.46 -1.41 0.79
C ASP A 118 14.78 -0.11 1.55
N GLN A 119 13.83 0.43 2.32
CA GLN A 119 14.02 1.62 3.15
C GLN A 119 14.51 1.30 4.57
N LEU A 120 14.29 0.08 5.06
CA LEU A 120 14.84 -0.37 6.36
C LEU A 120 16.37 -0.53 6.31
N GLU A 121 16.95 -0.83 5.14
CA GLU A 121 18.40 -0.92 4.95
C GLU A 121 19.10 0.46 4.89
N ASN A 122 18.35 1.56 4.67
CA ASN A 122 18.92 2.89 4.39
C ASN A 122 18.55 3.99 5.41
N ALA A 123 17.88 3.63 6.51
CA ALA A 123 17.40 4.59 7.52
C ALA A 123 18.54 5.37 8.23
N ASP A 124 19.76 4.83 8.25
CA ASP A 124 20.92 5.43 8.94
C ASP A 124 21.48 6.71 8.30
N ARG A 125 20.99 7.14 7.13
CA ARG A 125 21.54 8.32 6.42
C ARG A 125 20.70 9.59 6.50
N MET A 126 19.54 9.59 7.16
CA MET A 126 18.67 10.77 7.24
C MET A 126 19.02 11.71 8.39
N GLY A 127 20.27 12.15 8.47
CA GLY A 127 20.65 13.32 9.29
C GLY A 127 20.25 14.61 8.58
N ARG A 128 19.05 15.15 8.85
CA ARG A 128 18.63 16.47 8.35
C ARG A 128 19.44 17.58 9.02
N LYS A 129 20.07 18.46 8.24
CA LYS A 129 20.53 19.80 8.68
C LYS A 129 19.55 20.85 8.13
N PRO A 130 19.17 21.88 8.89
CA PRO A 130 18.30 22.95 8.40
C PRO A 130 19.13 24.13 7.87
N LEU A 131 18.70 24.81 6.80
CA LEU A 131 18.80 26.28 6.71
C LEU A 131 18.08 26.89 5.48
N SER A 132 17.34 27.98 5.79
CA SER A 132 17.17 29.28 5.10
C SER A 132 16.94 29.39 3.59
N GLU A 133 15.79 30.01 3.29
CA GLU A 133 15.42 30.99 2.25
C GLU A 133 16.48 31.46 1.23
N VAL A 134 16.08 31.58 -0.05
CA VAL A 134 15.95 32.85 -0.80
C VAL A 134 15.19 32.62 -2.13
N ASN A 135 14.31 33.58 -2.46
CA ASN A 135 13.48 33.73 -3.66
C ASN A 135 14.29 33.90 -4.97
N ASP A 136 13.70 33.59 -6.13
CA ASP A 136 13.38 34.65 -7.11
C ASP A 136 12.40 34.24 -8.22
N ASP A 137 11.67 35.25 -8.68
CA ASP A 137 10.55 35.28 -9.61
C ASP A 137 10.84 34.77 -11.03
N THR A 138 9.82 34.25 -11.72
CA THR A 138 9.48 34.70 -13.09
C THR A 138 8.09 34.24 -13.53
N ARG A 139 7.22 35.23 -13.77
CA ARG A 139 5.92 35.13 -14.45
C ARG A 139 6.10 34.68 -15.90
N PHE A 140 5.23 33.80 -16.42
CA PHE A 140 4.85 33.84 -17.84
C PHE A 140 3.47 33.22 -18.06
N GLU A 141 2.74 33.90 -18.95
CA GLU A 141 1.30 33.86 -19.17
C GLU A 141 0.72 32.58 -19.77
N SER A 142 -0.58 32.50 -19.53
CA SER A 142 -1.62 31.59 -20.00
C SER A 142 -1.64 31.32 -21.51
N SER A 143 -2.07 30.12 -21.87
CA SER A 143 -3.18 29.91 -22.81
C SER A 143 -3.50 28.42 -23.01
N PHE A 144 -4.74 28.17 -23.43
CA PHE A 144 -5.27 26.96 -24.08
C PHE A 144 -6.09 25.96 -23.25
N LEU A 145 -7.35 26.34 -23.04
CA LEU A 145 -8.49 25.45 -23.18
C LEU A 145 -8.74 25.15 -24.67
N LYS A 146 -8.95 23.87 -25.04
CA LYS A 146 -10.17 23.33 -25.72
C LYS A 146 -9.93 22.04 -26.51
N ASN A 147 -10.79 21.05 -26.21
CA ASN A 147 -11.41 20.02 -27.07
C ASN A 147 -10.48 18.89 -27.61
N ASN A 148 -10.84 17.59 -27.65
CA ASN A 148 -12.13 16.91 -27.80
C ASN A 148 -12.15 15.52 -27.12
N LEU A 149 -13.36 15.11 -26.79
CA LEU A 149 -13.76 13.83 -26.19
C LEU A 149 -13.53 12.62 -27.09
N HIS A 150 -12.99 11.54 -26.51
CA HIS A 150 -13.41 10.17 -26.76
C HIS A 150 -13.30 9.38 -25.45
N ASP A 151 -14.13 8.36 -25.27
CA ASP A 151 -13.98 7.35 -24.21
C ASP A 151 -12.73 6.50 -24.51
N ALA A 152 -11.55 7.11 -24.35
CA ALA A 152 -10.26 6.45 -24.44
C ALA A 152 -9.81 6.09 -23.03
N ILE A 153 -9.60 4.80 -22.79
CA ILE A 153 -8.78 4.32 -21.68
C ILE A 153 -7.34 4.60 -22.10
N THR A 154 -6.86 5.81 -21.79
CA THR A 154 -5.54 6.27 -22.21
C THR A 154 -4.51 5.84 -21.17
N ALA A 155 -3.60 4.95 -21.57
CA ALA A 155 -2.51 4.33 -20.80
C ALA A 155 -2.95 3.26 -19.78
N SER A 156 -3.10 2.02 -20.26
CA SER A 156 -2.88 0.83 -19.43
C SER A 156 -1.40 0.48 -19.54
N GLY A 157 -0.68 0.48 -18.42
CA GLY A 157 0.71 0.03 -18.40
C GLY A 157 0.80 -1.43 -18.84
N THR A 158 1.70 -1.74 -19.77
CA THR A 158 2.00 -3.14 -20.11
C THR A 158 2.44 -3.86 -18.84
N MET A 159 1.86 -5.04 -18.62
CA MET A 159 1.78 -5.72 -17.33
C MET A 159 3.14 -6.09 -16.73
N SER A 160 3.45 -5.52 -15.56
CA SER A 160 4.57 -5.96 -14.72
C SER A 160 4.20 -7.18 -13.87
N ARG A 161 5.19 -8.01 -13.48
CA ARG A 161 5.04 -9.22 -12.65
C ARG A 161 4.42 -8.98 -11.26
N HIS A 162 4.24 -7.73 -10.84
CA HIS A 162 3.61 -7.36 -9.55
C HIS A 162 2.07 -7.31 -9.60
N ASN A 163 1.44 -7.81 -10.67
CA ASN A 163 0.01 -7.61 -10.95
C ASN A 163 -0.97 -8.47 -10.16
N GLU A 164 -0.54 -9.59 -9.56
CA GLU A 164 -1.47 -10.50 -8.86
C GLU A 164 -2.15 -9.81 -7.67
N GLY A 165 -1.43 -8.96 -6.93
CA GLY A 165 -1.99 -8.21 -5.81
C GLY A 165 -3.07 -7.22 -6.25
N TYR A 166 -2.77 -6.38 -7.25
CA TYR A 166 -3.69 -5.34 -7.73
C TYR A 166 -4.96 -5.91 -8.35
N ARG A 167 -4.84 -7.02 -9.09
CA ARG A 167 -5.99 -7.74 -9.62
C ARG A 167 -6.86 -8.28 -8.49
N THR A 168 -6.24 -8.89 -7.47
CA THR A 168 -6.95 -9.43 -6.31
C THR A 168 -7.75 -8.34 -5.58
N ASP A 169 -7.19 -7.14 -5.43
CA ASP A 169 -7.89 -5.99 -4.83
C ASP A 169 -9.15 -5.60 -5.61
N ILE A 170 -9.06 -5.51 -6.94
CA ILE A 170 -10.22 -5.20 -7.79
C ILE A 170 -11.24 -6.35 -7.76
N GLU A 171 -10.81 -7.61 -7.77
CA GLU A 171 -11.71 -8.77 -7.67
C GLU A 171 -12.45 -8.79 -6.33
N ASN A 172 -11.75 -8.51 -5.22
CA ASN A 172 -12.35 -8.41 -3.89
C ASN A 172 -13.35 -7.27 -3.82
N LEU A 173 -12.99 -6.08 -4.33
CA LEU A 173 -13.90 -4.94 -4.37
C LEU A 173 -15.14 -5.24 -5.24
N TYR A 174 -14.95 -5.88 -6.39
CA TYR A 174 -16.05 -6.28 -7.27
C TYR A 174 -16.99 -7.28 -6.58
N LYS A 175 -16.46 -8.27 -5.84
CA LYS A 175 -17.26 -9.22 -5.05
C LYS A 175 -18.05 -8.52 -3.94
N GLU A 176 -17.41 -7.62 -3.19
CA GLU A 176 -18.07 -6.87 -2.11
C GLU A 176 -19.19 -5.96 -2.65
N LEU A 177 -18.94 -5.24 -3.74
CA LEU A 177 -19.98 -4.44 -4.38
C LEU A 177 -21.09 -5.29 -4.99
N SER A 178 -20.77 -6.46 -5.54
CA SER A 178 -21.79 -7.42 -6.01
C SER A 178 -22.70 -7.87 -4.87
N LYS A 179 -22.12 -8.16 -3.69
CA LYS A 179 -22.86 -8.55 -2.49
C LYS A 179 -23.75 -7.41 -1.98
N LEU A 180 -23.23 -6.17 -1.97
CA LEU A 180 -24.00 -4.98 -1.60
C LEU A 180 -25.18 -4.74 -2.55
N ILE A 181 -24.96 -4.82 -3.86
CA ILE A 181 -26.02 -4.63 -4.85
C ILE A 181 -27.08 -5.74 -4.74
N ALA A 182 -26.64 -6.99 -4.52
CA ALA A 182 -27.54 -8.14 -4.37
C ALA A 182 -28.42 -8.06 -3.12
N SER A 183 -27.94 -7.42 -2.03
CA SER A 183 -28.73 -7.26 -0.80
C SER A 183 -29.89 -6.27 -0.95
N LYS A 184 -29.93 -5.48 -2.04
CA LYS A 184 -30.97 -4.47 -2.32
C LYS A 184 -31.18 -3.55 -1.10
N PRO A 185 -30.16 -2.78 -0.70
CA PRO A 185 -30.21 -1.95 0.49
C PRO A 185 -31.40 -0.97 0.44
N PRO A 186 -32.00 -0.62 1.60
CA PRO A 186 -33.08 0.37 1.66
C PRO A 186 -32.69 1.66 0.94
N LYS A 187 -33.62 2.19 0.12
CA LYS A 187 -33.42 3.48 -0.55
C LYS A 187 -33.89 4.60 0.36
N LEU A 188 -32.97 5.46 0.74
CA LEU A 188 -33.24 6.63 1.57
C LEU A 188 -33.40 7.87 0.69
N ALA A 189 -34.13 8.87 1.19
CA ALA A 189 -34.28 10.16 0.52
C ALA A 189 -32.98 10.98 0.51
N VAL A 190 -32.21 10.87 1.60
CA VAL A 190 -30.91 11.52 1.79
C VAL A 190 -29.86 10.47 2.17
N ASN A 191 -28.57 10.84 2.07
CA ASN A 191 -27.52 9.96 2.57
C ASN A 191 -27.64 9.80 4.10
N LEU A 192 -27.14 8.67 4.59
CA LEU A 192 -26.99 8.43 6.02
C LEU A 192 -26.21 9.59 6.66
N ASP A 193 -26.62 9.98 7.85
CA ASP A 193 -26.01 11.05 8.62
C ASP A 193 -24.60 10.68 9.13
N ASP A 194 -23.99 11.61 9.86
CA ASP A 194 -22.64 11.46 10.38
C ASP A 194 -22.55 10.35 11.46
N GLU A 195 -23.65 9.97 12.12
CA GLU A 195 -23.67 8.88 13.12
C GLU A 195 -23.43 7.50 12.51
N ASN A 196 -23.78 7.34 11.24
CA ASN A 196 -23.58 6.10 10.48
C ASN A 196 -22.21 6.06 9.78
N THR A 197 -21.41 7.12 9.92
CA THR A 197 -20.05 7.15 9.36
C THR A 197 -19.08 6.38 10.26
N ASP A 198 -18.05 5.81 9.65
CA ASP A 198 -16.95 5.20 10.37
C ASP A 198 -15.62 5.89 9.99
N PRO A 199 -15.16 6.87 10.79
CA PRO A 199 -13.92 7.57 10.54
C PRO A 199 -12.68 6.67 10.61
N ALA A 200 -12.73 5.53 11.31
CA ALA A 200 -11.57 4.63 11.45
C ALA A 200 -11.24 3.88 10.14
N VAL A 201 -12.18 3.84 9.19
CA VAL A 201 -11.99 3.23 7.86
C VAL A 201 -11.83 4.24 6.73
N GLN A 202 -11.66 5.51 7.08
CA GLN A 202 -11.37 6.55 6.09
C GLN A 202 -10.09 6.21 5.30
N PRO A 203 -10.07 6.40 3.97
CA PRO A 203 -8.88 6.18 3.16
C PRO A 203 -7.73 7.08 3.62
N LEU A 204 -6.55 6.50 3.79
CA LEU A 204 -5.31 7.23 4.09
C LEU A 204 -4.89 8.14 2.94
N PHE A 205 -5.03 7.64 1.70
CA PHE A 205 -4.64 8.36 0.49
C PHE A 205 -5.80 8.42 -0.51
N TRP A 206 -5.99 9.59 -1.10
CA TRP A 206 -6.86 9.81 -2.25
C TRP A 206 -6.25 10.83 -3.20
N VAL A 207 -6.68 10.82 -4.46
CA VAL A 207 -6.30 11.83 -5.45
C VAL A 207 -7.08 13.12 -5.17
N SER A 208 -6.35 14.15 -4.75
CA SER A 208 -6.89 15.45 -4.38
C SER A 208 -7.02 16.39 -5.58
N LYS A 209 -6.11 16.30 -6.56
CA LYS A 209 -6.12 17.05 -7.81
C LYS A 209 -5.59 16.18 -8.96
N TRP A 210 -5.99 16.49 -10.19
CA TRP A 210 -5.52 15.77 -11.37
C TRP A 210 -5.62 16.63 -12.63
N VAL A 211 -4.78 16.31 -13.60
CA VAL A 211 -4.71 16.94 -14.92
C VAL A 211 -4.52 15.85 -15.96
N ASP A 212 -5.49 15.73 -16.86
CA ASP A 212 -5.41 14.87 -18.03
C ASP A 212 -4.76 15.65 -19.17
N TYR A 213 -3.49 15.34 -19.46
CA TYR A 213 -2.77 15.84 -20.64
C TYR A 213 -2.23 14.68 -21.48
N SER A 214 -3.06 13.63 -21.59
CA SER A 214 -2.70 12.35 -22.18
C SER A 214 -2.72 12.34 -23.71
N ASP A 215 -3.26 13.39 -24.34
CA ASP A 215 -3.11 13.65 -25.78
C ASP A 215 -1.63 13.85 -26.18
N LYS A 216 -0.79 14.37 -25.26
CA LYS A 216 0.63 14.63 -25.51
C LYS A 216 1.58 13.90 -24.59
N TYR A 217 1.35 13.96 -23.27
CA TYR A 217 2.37 13.61 -22.29
C TYR A 217 1.93 12.53 -21.31
N GLY A 218 0.75 12.68 -20.72
CA GLY A 218 0.26 11.75 -19.71
C GLY A 218 -0.71 12.36 -18.71
N PHE A 219 -0.91 11.66 -17.60
CA PHE A 219 -1.85 12.03 -16.55
C PHE A 219 -1.09 12.43 -15.28
N GLY A 220 -1.22 13.70 -14.89
CA GLY A 220 -0.66 14.25 -13.66
C GLY A 220 -1.69 14.21 -12.53
N TYR A 221 -1.25 13.92 -11.32
CA TYR A 221 -2.11 13.91 -10.13
C TYR A 221 -1.37 14.35 -8.88
N GLN A 222 -2.13 14.87 -7.93
CA GLN A 222 -1.70 15.18 -6.57
C GLN A 222 -2.55 14.36 -5.59
N LEU A 223 -1.89 13.78 -4.59
CA LEU A 223 -2.52 13.05 -3.49
C LEU A 223 -2.93 14.00 -2.36
N CYS A 224 -3.63 13.49 -1.35
CA CYS A 224 -4.06 14.28 -0.21
C CYS A 224 -2.94 14.71 0.74
N ASP A 225 -1.77 14.08 0.67
CA ASP A 225 -0.56 14.38 1.45
C ASP A 225 0.39 15.36 0.73
N GLU A 226 -0.05 15.98 -0.37
CA GLU A 226 0.74 16.83 -1.28
C GLU A 226 1.74 16.08 -2.17
N GLY A 227 1.93 14.76 -1.99
CA GLY A 227 2.68 13.93 -2.91
C GLY A 227 2.10 14.00 -4.33
N MET A 228 2.95 13.99 -5.36
CA MET A 228 2.52 14.14 -6.75
C MET A 228 3.07 13.07 -7.65
N GLY A 229 2.31 12.72 -8.67
CA GLY A 229 2.76 11.76 -9.66
C GLY A 229 2.36 12.16 -11.07
N VAL A 230 3.14 11.69 -12.03
CA VAL A 230 2.82 11.76 -13.45
C VAL A 230 2.96 10.34 -14.01
N MET A 231 1.87 9.81 -14.54
CA MET A 231 1.90 8.60 -15.37
C MET A 231 2.01 9.05 -16.83
N PHE A 232 3.16 8.79 -17.45
CA PHE A 232 3.40 9.15 -18.85
C PHE A 232 2.72 8.17 -19.80
N ASN A 233 2.47 8.61 -21.03
CA ASN A 233 1.90 7.79 -22.09
C ASN A 233 2.75 6.56 -22.44
N ASP A 234 4.06 6.62 -22.17
CA ASP A 234 4.98 5.49 -22.31
C ASP A 234 4.96 4.52 -21.11
N THR A 235 3.95 4.64 -20.23
CA THR A 235 3.67 3.81 -19.05
C THR A 235 4.63 3.94 -17.87
N THR A 236 5.71 4.69 -18.03
CA THR A 236 6.61 5.05 -16.94
C THR A 236 5.99 6.09 -16.01
N LYS A 237 6.53 6.22 -14.80
CA LYS A 237 5.99 7.12 -13.77
C LYS A 237 7.09 7.92 -13.11
N LEU A 238 6.80 9.18 -12.79
CA LEU A 238 7.55 9.95 -11.82
C LEU A 238 6.65 10.24 -10.63
N ILE A 239 7.15 10.02 -9.42
CA ILE A 239 6.45 10.27 -8.15
C ILE A 239 7.31 11.19 -7.31
N MET A 240 6.89 12.43 -7.13
CA MET A 240 7.53 13.40 -6.26
C MET A 240 6.92 13.30 -4.86
N LEU A 241 7.77 13.17 -3.84
CA LEU A 241 7.33 13.15 -2.44
C LEU A 241 6.82 14.54 -2.01
N ALA A 242 6.07 14.59 -0.91
CA ALA A 242 5.50 15.83 -0.36
C ALA A 242 6.53 16.92 -0.03
N ASN A 243 7.80 16.54 0.18
CA ASN A 243 8.89 17.50 0.38
C ASN A 243 9.25 18.29 -0.90
N GLY A 244 8.73 17.90 -2.06
CA GLY A 244 8.93 18.57 -3.33
C GLY A 244 10.32 18.44 -3.93
N LEU A 245 11.19 17.61 -3.34
CA LEU A 245 12.60 17.41 -3.72
C LEU A 245 12.87 16.00 -4.22
N ASN A 246 12.46 14.98 -3.46
CA ASN A 246 12.73 13.60 -3.82
C ASN A 246 11.75 13.10 -4.88
N VAL A 247 12.28 12.43 -5.90
CA VAL A 247 11.51 11.91 -7.02
C VAL A 247 11.85 10.44 -7.25
N HIS A 248 10.83 9.60 -7.29
CA HIS A 248 10.93 8.18 -7.62
C HIS A 248 10.51 8.00 -9.08
N PHE A 249 11.39 7.43 -9.88
CA PHE A 249 11.08 6.98 -11.23
C PHE A 249 10.74 5.50 -11.22
N ILE A 250 9.69 5.13 -11.95
CA ILE A 250 9.29 3.74 -12.17
C ILE A 250 9.27 3.53 -13.69
N ASP A 251 10.07 2.59 -14.17
CA ASP A 251 10.12 2.23 -15.58
C ASP A 251 8.91 1.37 -16.01
N LYS A 252 8.96 0.78 -17.20
CA LYS A 252 7.85 -0.01 -17.74
C LYS A 252 7.79 -1.40 -17.11
N GLU A 253 8.94 -1.91 -16.70
CA GLU A 253 9.14 -3.20 -16.06
C GLU A 253 8.75 -3.16 -14.58
N GLY A 254 8.66 -1.96 -13.99
CA GLY A 254 8.37 -1.71 -12.58
C GLY A 254 9.63 -1.50 -11.75
N THR A 255 10.81 -1.40 -12.37
CA THR A 255 12.06 -1.07 -11.69
C THR A 255 11.99 0.36 -11.19
N GLU A 256 12.44 0.55 -9.96
CA GLU A 256 12.37 1.84 -9.29
C GLU A 256 13.75 2.47 -9.15
N THR A 257 13.84 3.77 -9.39
CA THR A 257 15.06 4.55 -9.25
C THR A 257 14.76 5.82 -8.48
N TYR A 258 15.60 6.13 -7.50
CA TYR A 258 15.43 7.29 -6.62
C TYR A 258 16.36 8.42 -7.06
N MET A 259 15.79 9.62 -7.16
CA MET A 259 16.49 10.81 -7.64
C MET A 259 16.08 12.04 -6.82
N ASP A 260 16.80 13.13 -7.06
CA ASP A 260 16.46 14.46 -6.55
C ASP A 260 16.08 15.37 -7.71
N ILE A 261 15.21 16.35 -7.49
CA ILE A 261 14.78 17.31 -8.52
C ILE A 261 15.91 18.19 -9.05
N HIS A 262 17.05 18.25 -8.36
CA HIS A 262 18.26 18.94 -8.78
C HIS A 262 19.35 17.98 -9.26
N ASN A 263 19.23 16.68 -8.98
CA ASN A 263 20.24 15.68 -9.33
C ASN A 263 19.60 14.42 -9.95
N TYR A 264 19.63 14.36 -11.28
CA TYR A 264 19.10 13.25 -12.08
C TYR A 264 19.91 13.06 -13.38
N PRO A 265 19.88 11.87 -14.00
CA PRO A 265 20.56 11.63 -15.27
C PRO A 265 20.01 12.52 -16.39
N PRO A 266 20.84 13.03 -17.33
CA PRO A 266 20.39 13.95 -18.39
C PRO A 266 19.20 13.43 -19.22
N GLN A 267 19.08 12.11 -19.36
CA GLN A 267 17.98 11.46 -20.07
C GLN A 267 16.59 11.75 -19.45
N MET A 268 16.53 12.09 -18.16
CA MET A 268 15.29 12.39 -17.43
C MET A 268 14.84 13.85 -17.55
N GLU A 269 15.65 14.74 -18.12
CA GLU A 269 15.40 16.19 -18.13
C GLU A 269 14.02 16.56 -18.66
N LYS A 270 13.58 15.93 -19.76
CA LYS A 270 12.25 16.20 -20.34
C LYS A 270 11.12 15.82 -19.39
N LYS A 271 11.21 14.65 -18.75
CA LYS A 271 10.18 14.16 -17.81
C LYS A 271 10.17 14.96 -16.52
N MET A 272 11.34 15.37 -16.02
CA MET A 272 11.45 16.26 -14.85
C MET A 272 10.85 17.63 -15.11
N LYS A 273 11.11 18.23 -16.27
CA LYS A 273 10.46 19.50 -16.66
C LYS A 273 8.94 19.36 -16.70
N LEU A 274 8.41 18.28 -17.29
CA LEU A 274 6.97 18.02 -17.32
C LEU A 274 6.38 17.86 -15.91
N LEU A 275 7.07 17.14 -15.02
CA LEU A 275 6.68 17.03 -13.61
C LEU A 275 6.58 18.42 -12.94
N SER A 276 7.55 19.30 -13.16
CA SER A 276 7.50 20.69 -12.66
C SER A 276 6.33 21.50 -13.25
N TYR A 277 5.99 21.29 -14.53
CA TYR A 277 4.82 21.94 -15.14
C TYR A 277 3.50 21.46 -14.52
N PHE A 278 3.31 20.14 -14.37
CA PHE A 278 2.13 19.59 -13.70
C PHE A 278 2.03 20.11 -12.25
N LYS A 279 3.16 20.15 -11.53
CA LYS A 279 3.24 20.71 -10.17
C LYS A 279 2.69 22.12 -10.13
N ARG A 280 3.31 23.02 -10.90
CA ARG A 280 2.94 24.43 -10.93
C ARG A 280 1.47 24.62 -11.28
N TYR A 281 1.00 23.96 -12.32
CA TYR A 281 -0.39 24.06 -12.76
C TYR A 281 -1.38 23.63 -11.68
N MET A 282 -1.17 22.47 -11.04
CA MET A 282 -2.07 21.97 -9.98
C MET A 282 -2.06 22.85 -8.73
N THR A 283 -0.90 23.44 -8.39
CA THR A 283 -0.78 24.38 -7.27
C THR A 283 -1.53 25.69 -7.56
N GLU A 284 -1.37 26.25 -8.75
CA GLU A 284 -1.91 27.57 -9.11
C GLU A 284 -3.38 27.57 -9.50
N HIS A 285 -3.89 26.48 -10.11
CA HIS A 285 -5.21 26.51 -10.77
C HIS A 285 -6.26 25.56 -10.18
N LEU A 286 -5.89 24.64 -9.29
CA LEU A 286 -6.79 23.57 -8.84
C LEU A 286 -6.99 23.59 -7.33
N VAL A 287 -8.24 23.38 -6.92
CA VAL A 287 -8.64 23.27 -5.51
C VAL A 287 -8.44 21.83 -5.02
N LYS A 288 -7.87 21.68 -3.81
CA LYS A 288 -7.64 20.38 -3.18
C LYS A 288 -8.96 19.72 -2.77
N ALA A 289 -9.29 18.58 -3.37
CA ALA A 289 -10.45 17.78 -2.97
C ALA A 289 -10.21 17.12 -1.60
N GLY A 290 -11.20 17.20 -0.71
CA GLY A 290 -11.11 16.65 0.65
C GLY A 290 -10.23 17.47 1.60
N ALA A 291 -9.97 18.75 1.32
CA ALA A 291 -9.13 19.59 2.18
C ALA A 291 -9.63 19.74 3.64
N ALA A 292 -10.93 19.53 3.88
CA ALA A 292 -11.52 19.56 5.23
C ALA A 292 -11.41 18.21 5.96
N ALA A 293 -11.03 17.13 5.28
CA ALA A 293 -10.85 15.83 5.91
C ALA A 293 -9.55 15.82 6.72
N VAL A 294 -9.60 15.28 7.93
CA VAL A 294 -8.40 15.10 8.75
C VAL A 294 -7.50 14.08 8.05
N ASN A 295 -6.32 14.51 7.61
CA ASN A 295 -5.29 13.59 7.19
C ASN A 295 -4.78 12.86 8.44
N VAL A 296 -5.08 11.57 8.55
CA VAL A 296 -4.43 10.70 9.53
C VAL A 296 -2.94 10.74 9.22
N GLU A 297 -2.10 11.08 10.20
CA GLU A 297 -0.65 11.17 10.00
C GLU A 297 -0.14 9.89 9.31
N SER A 298 0.29 10.04 8.05
CA SER A 298 0.98 8.98 7.33
C SER A 298 2.35 8.81 7.98
N ASP A 299 2.68 7.59 8.38
CA ASP A 299 4.02 7.29 8.87
C ASP A 299 5.05 7.50 7.75
N GLN A 300 6.26 7.90 8.14
CA GLN A 300 7.33 8.20 7.18
C GLN A 300 7.94 6.95 6.53
N LEU A 301 7.55 5.74 6.96
CA LEU A 301 8.11 4.47 6.47
C LEU A 301 7.29 3.86 5.34
N SER A 302 6.12 4.43 5.05
CA SER A 302 5.22 3.84 4.06
C SER A 302 5.43 4.39 2.68
N ARG A 303 5.43 3.45 1.72
CA ARG A 303 5.42 3.78 0.31
C ARG A 303 4.19 4.62 -0.02
N ILE A 304 4.39 5.77 -0.63
CA ILE A 304 3.29 6.57 -1.16
C ILE A 304 2.61 5.76 -2.28
N PRO A 305 1.30 5.53 -2.23
CA PRO A 305 0.60 4.84 -3.29
C PRO A 305 0.65 5.69 -4.56
N HIS A 306 0.84 5.05 -5.70
CA HIS A 306 0.84 5.74 -6.98
C HIS A 306 -0.25 5.21 -7.89
N LEU A 307 -0.50 5.93 -8.98
CA LEU A 307 -1.51 5.53 -9.95
C LEU A 307 -1.06 4.25 -10.66
N HIS A 308 -1.82 3.18 -10.51
CA HIS A 308 -1.62 1.93 -11.23
C HIS A 308 -2.20 2.05 -12.65
N THR A 309 -3.45 2.50 -12.76
CA THR A 309 -4.12 2.78 -14.02
C THR A 309 -5.19 3.84 -13.82
N TRP A 310 -5.58 4.51 -14.91
CA TRP A 310 -6.74 5.39 -14.91
C TRP A 310 -7.47 5.30 -16.25
N PHE A 311 -8.69 5.81 -16.28
CA PHE A 311 -9.40 6.09 -17.51
C PHE A 311 -10.52 7.08 -17.31
N ARG A 312 -10.94 7.70 -18.40
CA ARG A 312 -12.10 8.58 -18.44
C ARG A 312 -13.28 7.89 -19.09
N THR A 313 -14.46 8.34 -18.71
CA THR A 313 -15.74 8.02 -19.30
C THR A 313 -16.53 9.30 -19.46
N MET A 314 -17.65 9.27 -20.20
CA MET A 314 -18.58 10.40 -20.29
C MET A 314 -19.07 10.92 -18.92
N CYS A 315 -19.15 10.06 -17.89
CA CYS A 315 -19.72 10.42 -16.59
C CYS A 315 -18.68 10.62 -15.48
N ALA A 316 -17.48 10.05 -15.62
CA ALA A 316 -16.48 10.05 -14.55
C ALA A 316 -15.05 9.80 -15.04
N VAL A 317 -14.08 10.24 -14.24
CA VAL A 317 -12.69 9.79 -14.29
C VAL A 317 -12.48 8.74 -13.20
N VAL A 318 -11.95 7.58 -13.58
CA VAL A 318 -11.69 6.44 -12.71
C VAL A 318 -10.19 6.29 -12.53
N MET A 319 -9.74 6.24 -11.28
CA MET A 319 -8.33 6.15 -10.90
C MET A 319 -8.15 4.97 -9.95
N HIS A 320 -7.20 4.08 -10.25
CA HIS A 320 -6.84 2.95 -9.40
C HIS A 320 -5.42 3.16 -8.86
N LEU A 321 -5.30 3.24 -7.54
CA LEU A 321 -4.04 3.39 -6.82
C LEU A 321 -3.45 2.02 -6.45
N THR A 322 -2.12 1.95 -6.30
CA THR A 322 -1.39 0.72 -5.99
C THR A 322 -1.62 0.15 -4.60
N ASN A 323 -2.38 0.83 -3.73
CA ASN A 323 -2.87 0.28 -2.46
C ASN A 323 -4.28 -0.33 -2.58
N GLY A 324 -4.76 -0.57 -3.81
CA GLY A 324 -6.06 -1.15 -4.10
C GLY A 324 -7.21 -0.13 -4.07
N THR A 325 -6.97 1.11 -3.65
CA THR A 325 -8.01 2.15 -3.64
C THR A 325 -8.45 2.51 -5.05
N VAL A 326 -9.77 2.54 -5.28
CA VAL A 326 -10.37 2.99 -6.54
C VAL A 326 -11.18 4.24 -6.29
N GLN A 327 -10.81 5.33 -6.95
CA GLN A 327 -11.50 6.62 -6.86
C GLN A 327 -12.20 6.94 -8.17
N LEU A 328 -13.47 7.36 -8.06
CA LEU A 328 -14.26 7.85 -9.18
C LEU A 328 -14.64 9.30 -8.93
N ASN A 329 -14.27 10.18 -9.86
CA ASN A 329 -14.64 11.59 -9.86
C ASN A 329 -15.69 11.82 -10.94
N PHE A 330 -16.92 12.16 -10.54
CA PHE A 330 -18.06 12.31 -11.44
C PHE A 330 -18.18 13.74 -11.99
N SER A 331 -18.92 13.88 -13.10
CA SER A 331 -19.20 15.17 -13.75
C SER A 331 -20.03 16.14 -12.90
N ASP A 332 -20.78 15.64 -11.93
CA ASP A 332 -21.55 16.41 -10.94
C ASP A 332 -20.69 16.90 -9.76
N HIS A 333 -19.37 16.81 -9.88
CA HIS A 333 -18.35 17.14 -8.87
C HIS A 333 -18.34 16.26 -7.61
N GLN A 334 -19.28 15.32 -7.48
CA GLN A 334 -19.22 14.33 -6.43
C GLN A 334 -18.13 13.30 -6.72
N LYS A 335 -17.66 12.64 -5.67
CA LYS A 335 -16.61 11.62 -5.78
C LYS A 335 -16.92 10.46 -4.86
N ILE A 336 -16.57 9.26 -5.29
CA ILE A 336 -16.52 8.11 -4.38
C ILE A 336 -15.12 7.53 -4.36
N ILE A 337 -14.66 7.14 -3.17
CA ILE A 337 -13.38 6.48 -2.95
C ILE A 337 -13.69 5.12 -2.34
N LEU A 338 -13.30 4.06 -3.02
CA LEU A 338 -13.58 2.68 -2.64
C LEU A 338 -12.30 2.03 -2.12
N CYS A 339 -12.35 1.48 -0.92
CA CYS A 339 -11.22 0.78 -0.31
C CYS A 339 -11.57 -0.71 -0.12
N PRO A 340 -10.90 -1.63 -0.84
CA PRO A 340 -11.17 -3.07 -0.72
C PRO A 340 -10.84 -3.60 0.68
N LEU A 341 -9.69 -3.20 1.23
CA LEU A 341 -9.20 -3.70 2.53
C LEU A 341 -10.10 -3.28 3.68
N MET A 342 -10.57 -2.03 3.67
CA MET A 342 -11.49 -1.52 4.69
C MET A 342 -12.95 -1.85 4.43
N ARG A 343 -13.28 -2.40 3.25
CA ARG A 343 -14.65 -2.72 2.80
C ARG A 343 -15.58 -1.52 2.96
N ALA A 344 -15.12 -0.37 2.48
CA ALA A 344 -15.77 0.92 2.70
C ALA A 344 -15.83 1.75 1.43
N VAL A 345 -16.82 2.65 1.40
CA VAL A 345 -16.93 3.73 0.42
C VAL A 345 -16.92 5.06 1.15
N THR A 346 -16.07 5.96 0.70
CA THR A 346 -16.13 7.37 1.07
C THR A 346 -16.85 8.15 -0.01
N LEU A 347 -17.88 8.91 0.37
CA LEU A 347 -18.55 9.87 -0.48
C LEU A 347 -18.02 11.28 -0.17
N MET A 348 -17.61 11.98 -1.23
CA MET A 348 -17.39 13.42 -1.22
C MET A 348 -18.54 14.08 -1.97
N ASP A 349 -19.44 14.74 -1.25
CA ASP A 349 -20.62 15.40 -1.83
C ASP A 349 -20.28 16.77 -2.45
N SER A 350 -21.27 17.41 -3.09
CA SER A 350 -21.12 18.74 -3.70
C SER A 350 -20.79 19.85 -2.70
N ASN A 351 -21.16 19.65 -1.43
CA ASN A 351 -20.86 20.56 -0.33
C ASN A 351 -19.48 20.27 0.29
N LYS A 352 -18.70 19.36 -0.32
CA LYS A 352 -17.38 18.90 0.12
C LYS A 352 -17.41 18.18 1.48
N HIS A 353 -18.57 17.70 1.94
CA HIS A 353 -18.59 16.80 3.09
C HIS A 353 -17.96 15.48 2.70
N PHE A 354 -17.18 14.94 3.64
CA PHE A 354 -16.38 13.74 3.46
C PHE A 354 -16.89 12.68 4.42
N ARG A 355 -17.68 11.72 3.93
CA ARG A 355 -18.34 10.70 4.76
C ARG A 355 -17.91 9.32 4.32
N THR A 356 -17.45 8.50 5.26
CA THR A 356 -17.04 7.12 4.99
C THR A 356 -18.02 6.15 5.60
N TYR A 357 -18.54 5.23 4.78
CA TYR A 357 -19.47 4.19 5.19
C TYR A 357 -18.88 2.82 4.91
N ARG A 358 -19.00 1.88 5.85
CA ARG A 358 -18.75 0.47 5.55
C ARG A 358 -19.81 -0.06 4.59
N PHE A 359 -19.45 -1.04 3.76
CA PHE A 359 -20.40 -1.73 2.92
C PHE A 359 -21.51 -2.40 3.74
N SER A 360 -21.18 -2.97 4.90
CA SER A 360 -22.16 -3.57 5.81
C SER A 360 -23.18 -2.55 6.32
N THR A 361 -22.73 -1.35 6.71
CA THR A 361 -23.63 -0.28 7.16
C THR A 361 -24.62 0.10 6.07
N ILE A 362 -24.17 0.23 4.81
CA ILE A 362 -25.08 0.50 3.68
C ILE A 362 -26.04 -0.67 3.44
N GLN A 363 -25.59 -1.91 3.60
CA GLN A 363 -26.44 -3.10 3.43
C GLN A 363 -27.58 -3.14 4.46
N GLU A 364 -27.29 -2.77 5.71
CA GLU A 364 -28.23 -2.82 6.83
C GLU A 364 -29.14 -1.59 6.88
N GLN A 365 -28.56 -0.39 6.79
CA GLN A 365 -29.26 0.89 7.03
C GLN A 365 -29.74 1.56 5.73
N GLY A 366 -29.21 1.16 4.58
CA GLY A 366 -29.55 1.76 3.30
C GLY A 366 -28.62 2.88 2.86
N CYS A 367 -28.94 3.51 1.74
CA CYS A 367 -28.26 4.73 1.27
C CYS A 367 -29.16 5.54 0.33
N SER A 368 -28.75 6.76 -0.02
CA SER A 368 -29.49 7.55 -1.00
C SER A 368 -29.51 6.86 -2.37
N SER A 369 -30.56 7.14 -3.15
CA SER A 369 -30.61 6.65 -4.54
C SER A 369 -29.42 7.11 -5.36
N ASP A 370 -28.88 8.30 -5.11
CA ASP A 370 -27.73 8.85 -5.83
C ASP A 370 -26.44 8.06 -5.53
N LEU A 371 -26.12 7.86 -4.24
CA LEU A 371 -24.97 7.05 -3.82
C LEU A 371 -25.09 5.61 -4.34
N TYR A 372 -26.29 5.02 -4.28
CA TYR A 372 -26.53 3.68 -4.82
C TYR A 372 -26.24 3.58 -6.32
N GLN A 373 -26.66 4.56 -7.13
CA GLN A 373 -26.34 4.57 -8.57
C GLN A 373 -24.85 4.74 -8.82
N LYS A 374 -24.15 5.56 -8.03
CA LYS A 374 -22.70 5.72 -8.12
C LYS A 374 -21.96 4.42 -7.77
N ILE A 375 -22.42 3.68 -6.76
CA ILE A 375 -21.90 2.34 -6.42
C ILE A 375 -22.13 1.34 -7.57
N ARG A 376 -23.33 1.33 -8.16
CA ARG A 376 -23.66 0.49 -9.33
C ARG A 376 -22.79 0.82 -10.54
N TYR A 377 -22.57 2.11 -10.78
CA TYR A 377 -21.68 2.58 -11.83
C TYR A 377 -20.24 2.11 -11.59
N ALA A 378 -19.73 2.25 -10.36
CA ALA A 378 -18.41 1.76 -10.02
C ALA A 378 -18.28 0.25 -10.23
N HIS A 379 -19.27 -0.55 -9.81
CA HIS A 379 -19.30 -1.99 -10.04
C HIS A 379 -19.15 -2.37 -11.53
N GLU A 380 -19.87 -1.67 -12.43
CA GLU A 380 -19.71 -1.84 -13.88
C GLU A 380 -18.29 -1.51 -14.35
N LYS A 381 -17.70 -0.43 -13.82
CA LYS A 381 -16.34 0.00 -14.21
C LYS A 381 -15.24 -0.91 -13.66
N LEU A 382 -15.43 -1.48 -12.48
CA LEU A 382 -14.53 -2.51 -11.94
C LEU A 382 -14.53 -3.76 -12.81
N LYS A 383 -15.70 -4.17 -13.35
CA LYS A 383 -15.77 -5.28 -14.31
C LYS A 383 -14.91 -5.01 -15.55
N LYS A 384 -15.02 -3.81 -16.13
CA LYS A 384 -14.20 -3.41 -17.29
C LYS A 384 -12.70 -3.37 -16.97
N LEU A 385 -12.33 -3.00 -15.75
CA LEU A 385 -10.95 -3.10 -15.28
C LEU A 385 -10.46 -4.55 -15.23
N LEU A 386 -11.27 -5.47 -14.70
CA LEU A 386 -10.92 -6.90 -14.62
C LEU A 386 -10.75 -7.56 -15.99
N GLU A 387 -11.59 -7.19 -16.96
CA GLU A 387 -11.53 -7.67 -18.35
C GLU A 387 -10.26 -7.20 -19.09
N LYS A 388 -9.62 -6.12 -18.61
CA LYS A 388 -8.33 -5.62 -19.14
C LYS A 388 -7.12 -6.13 -18.38
N LEU A 389 -7.34 -6.66 -17.18
CA LEU A 389 -6.31 -7.27 -16.34
C LEU A 389 -6.12 -8.77 -16.63
N THR A 390 -6.86 -9.33 -17.60
CA THR A 390 -6.66 -10.66 -18.21
C THR A 390 -5.84 -10.52 -19.48
#